data_AF-A0A659UNE9-F1
#
_entry.id   AF-A0A659UNE9-F1
#
_cell.length_a   1.000
_cell.length_b   1.000
_cell.length_c   1.000
_cell.angle_alpha   90.00
_cell.angle_beta   90.00
_cell.angle_gamma   90.00
#
_symmetry.space_group_name_H-M   'P 1'
#
loop_
_entity.id
_entity.type
_entity.pdbx_description
1 polymer ?
#
loop_
_entity_poly.entity_id
_entity_poly.type
_entity_poly.pdbx_seq_one_letter_code
_entity_poly.pdbx_strand_id
1 'polypeptide(L)'
;LTQGIGQTARFSALSVQTGGTGARSNDDGLNATAFPSGVSGVPIEILETMTPLVFWRKELRPGSGGQGRFRGGLGQIIEIGHRDNHPFYIYAALDRIEHTAQGRFGGAEGG
;
A
#
# COMPACT_ATOMS: atom_id res chain seq x y z
N LEU A 1 -18.10 24.40 -3.89
CA LEU A 1 -17.23 23.36 -3.28
C LEU A 1 -15.80 23.83 -3.01
N THR A 2 -15.36 24.95 -3.60
CA THR A 2 -13.97 25.48 -3.48
C THR A 2 -13.81 26.57 -2.41
N GLN A 3 -14.89 26.93 -1.70
CA GLN A 3 -14.92 28.03 -0.73
C GLN A 3 -14.46 27.51 0.65
N GLY A 4 -13.18 27.17 0.76
CA GLY A 4 -12.58 26.62 1.98
C GLY A 4 -11.09 26.27 1.88
N ILE A 5 -10.59 26.06 0.66
CA ILE A 5 -9.17 25.75 0.39
C ILE A 5 -8.22 26.97 0.47
N GLY A 6 -8.73 28.17 0.72
CA GLY A 6 -7.94 29.40 0.75
C GLY A 6 -7.01 29.53 1.96
N GLN A 7 -7.25 28.78 3.04
CA GLN A 7 -6.47 28.87 4.29
C GLN A 7 -5.75 27.57 4.68
N THR A 8 -5.86 26.51 3.88
CA THR A 8 -5.17 25.24 4.16
C THR A 8 -3.73 25.31 3.69
N ALA A 9 -2.77 24.96 4.55
CA ALA A 9 -1.38 24.83 4.17
C ALA A 9 -1.23 23.86 3.00
N ARG A 10 -0.60 24.32 1.91
CA ARG A 10 -0.34 23.46 0.74
C ARG A 10 0.69 22.40 1.14
N PHE A 11 0.43 21.16 0.76
CA PHE A 11 1.35 20.06 0.98
C PHE A 11 1.46 19.19 -0.28
N SER A 12 2.57 18.47 -0.37
CA SER A 12 2.77 17.38 -1.32
C SER A 12 3.55 16.28 -0.61
N ALA A 13 3.11 15.04 -0.77
CA ALA A 13 3.68 13.89 -0.09
C ALA A 13 3.87 12.76 -1.10
N LEU A 14 5.02 12.10 -1.06
CA LEU A 14 5.23 10.84 -1.77
C LEU A 14 5.30 9.72 -0.75
N SER A 15 4.47 8.70 -0.95
CA SER A 15 4.44 7.51 -0.12
C SER A 15 4.53 6.28 -1.01
N VAL A 16 5.63 5.55 -0.89
CA VAL A 16 5.82 4.30 -1.64
C VAL A 16 5.14 3.17 -0.87
N GLN A 17 4.19 2.51 -1.54
CA GLN A 17 3.49 1.34 -1.03
C GLN A 17 3.85 0.12 -1.85
N THR A 18 3.97 -1.03 -1.18
CA THR A 18 4.45 -2.27 -1.79
C THR A 18 3.51 -3.40 -1.48
N GLY A 19 3.10 -4.12 -2.52
CA GLY A 19 2.36 -5.37 -2.37
C GLY A 19 3.23 -6.51 -1.86
N GLY A 20 2.62 -7.68 -1.68
CA GLY A 20 3.36 -8.92 -1.43
C GLY A 20 3.97 -9.49 -2.70
N THR A 21 5.07 -10.24 -2.58
CA THR A 21 5.66 -10.95 -3.71
C THR A 21 4.93 -12.27 -3.98
N GLY A 22 5.15 -12.86 -5.16
CA GLY A 22 4.79 -14.27 -5.39
C GLY A 22 5.55 -15.20 -4.44
N ALA A 23 4.99 -16.40 -4.23
CA ALA A 23 5.66 -17.46 -3.47
C ALA A 23 6.96 -17.91 -4.15
N ARG A 24 7.92 -18.37 -3.35
CA ARG A 24 9.19 -18.93 -3.82
C ARG A 24 9.05 -20.45 -3.98
N SER A 25 10.03 -21.09 -4.62
CA SER A 25 10.00 -22.54 -4.87
C SER A 25 10.06 -23.37 -3.58
N ASN A 26 10.55 -22.78 -2.48
CA ASN A 26 10.78 -23.43 -1.20
C ASN A 26 10.29 -22.62 0.01
N ASP A 27 9.61 -21.49 -0.20
CA ASP A 27 9.21 -20.59 0.89
C ASP A 27 8.06 -19.67 0.46
N ASP A 28 7.35 -19.09 1.43
CA ASP A 28 6.30 -18.10 1.22
C ASP A 28 6.84 -16.84 0.52
N GLY A 29 5.94 -16.07 -0.10
CA GLY A 29 6.25 -14.74 -0.61
C GLY A 29 6.51 -13.74 0.52
N LEU A 30 7.31 -12.72 0.22
CA LEU A 30 7.61 -11.63 1.14
C LEU A 30 6.39 -10.71 1.27
N ASN A 31 5.98 -10.44 2.50
CA ASN A 31 4.86 -9.54 2.78
C ASN A 31 5.26 -8.09 2.52
N ALA A 32 4.43 -7.33 1.80
CA ALA A 32 4.56 -5.89 1.63
C ALA A 32 6.00 -5.40 1.37
N THR A 33 6.77 -6.11 0.54
CA THR A 33 8.20 -5.89 0.36
C THR A 33 8.52 -5.59 -1.10
N ALA A 34 9.21 -4.48 -1.35
CA ALA A 34 9.73 -4.13 -2.66
C ALA A 34 10.93 -5.00 -3.03
N PHE A 35 10.64 -6.17 -3.60
CA PHE A 35 11.63 -7.04 -4.23
C PHE A 35 11.42 -7.06 -5.75
N PRO A 36 12.48 -7.02 -6.57
CA PRO A 36 13.90 -6.99 -6.22
C PRO A 36 14.47 -5.57 -6.01
N SER A 37 13.65 -4.52 -6.09
CA SER A 37 14.13 -3.12 -6.19
C SER A 37 14.78 -2.56 -4.91
N GLY A 38 14.54 -3.16 -3.74
CA GLY A 38 15.10 -2.69 -2.46
C GLY A 38 14.59 -1.32 -2.01
N VAL A 39 13.55 -0.79 -2.65
CA VAL A 39 12.93 0.49 -2.29
C VAL A 39 12.26 0.35 -0.92
N SER A 40 12.53 1.29 -0.03
CA SER A 40 11.87 1.35 1.28
C SER A 40 10.80 2.44 1.30
N GLY A 41 9.71 2.18 2.03
CA GLY A 41 8.66 3.17 2.27
C GLY A 41 9.13 4.27 3.23
N VAL A 42 8.57 5.47 3.06
CA VAL A 42 8.77 6.57 4.03
C VAL A 42 8.04 6.19 5.35
N PRO A 43 8.69 6.35 6.53
CA PRO A 43 8.01 6.14 7.82
C PRO A 43 6.79 7.06 7.97
N ILE A 44 5.73 6.57 8.61
CA ILE A 44 4.49 7.34 8.72
C ILE A 44 4.67 8.57 9.61
N GLU A 45 5.52 8.48 10.63
CA GLU A 45 5.83 9.56 11.56
C GLU A 45 6.43 10.76 10.82
N ILE A 46 7.23 10.50 9.78
CA ILE A 46 7.79 11.56 8.93
C ILE A 46 6.70 12.19 8.08
N LEU A 47 5.80 11.39 7.49
CA LEU A 47 4.70 11.91 6.67
C LEU A 47 3.70 12.74 7.50
N GLU A 48 3.34 12.28 8.69
CA GLU A 48 2.42 12.99 9.60
C GLU A 48 3.03 14.26 10.22
N THR A 49 4.35 14.31 10.33
CA THR A 49 5.07 15.52 10.79
C THR A 49 5.14 16.58 9.70
N MET A 50 5.39 16.16 8.46
CA MET A 50 5.65 17.07 7.34
C MET A 50 4.38 17.49 6.58
N THR A 51 3.25 16.84 6.84
CA THR A 51 2.01 17.03 6.08
C THR A 51 0.80 16.99 7.02
N PRO A 52 -0.36 17.55 6.62
CA PRO A 52 -1.59 17.44 7.41
C PRO A 52 -2.25 16.06 7.28
N LEU A 53 -1.56 15.06 6.72
CA LEU A 53 -2.08 13.70 6.62
C LEU A 53 -2.03 13.00 7.99
N VAL A 54 -2.98 12.11 8.20
CA VAL A 54 -3.06 11.19 9.33
C VAL A 54 -3.25 9.79 8.80
N PHE A 55 -2.46 8.83 9.27
CA PHE A 55 -2.53 7.41 8.93
C PHE A 55 -3.27 6.66 10.04
N TRP A 56 -4.52 6.28 9.77
CA TRP A 56 -5.34 5.53 10.74
C TRP A 56 -4.95 4.05 10.79
N ARG A 57 -4.54 3.49 9.64
CA ARG A 57 -4.13 2.09 9.51
C ARG A 57 -2.95 1.99 8.54
N LYS A 58 -1.99 1.14 8.90
CA LYS A 58 -0.92 0.66 8.03
C LYS A 58 -0.52 -0.74 8.47
N GLU A 59 -1.21 -1.75 7.94
CA GLU A 59 -1.09 -3.13 8.39
C GLU A 59 -1.06 -4.11 7.22
N LEU A 60 -0.65 -5.35 7.48
CA LEU A 60 -0.73 -6.42 6.48
C LEU A 60 -2.19 -6.80 6.26
N ARG A 61 -2.60 -6.95 5.00
CA ARG A 61 -3.95 -7.41 4.63
C ARG A 61 -4.03 -8.93 4.81
N PRO A 62 -4.76 -9.45 5.81
CA PRO A 62 -4.83 -10.90 6.03
C PRO A 62 -5.51 -11.59 4.84
N GLY A 63 -4.99 -12.75 4.44
CA GLY A 63 -5.57 -13.56 3.36
C GLY A 63 -5.37 -13.03 1.94
N SER A 64 -4.66 -11.92 1.74
CA SER A 64 -4.43 -11.37 0.40
C SER A 64 -3.36 -12.11 -0.41
N GLY A 65 -2.57 -12.96 0.24
CA GLY A 65 -1.57 -13.77 -0.43
C GLY A 65 -2.23 -14.96 -1.13
N GLY A 66 -1.89 -15.19 -2.40
CA GLY A 66 -2.44 -16.31 -3.16
C GLY A 66 -2.13 -17.65 -2.48
N GLN A 67 -3.15 -18.47 -2.29
CA GLN A 67 -3.04 -19.77 -1.60
C GLN A 67 -2.25 -20.77 -2.45
N GLY A 68 -1.45 -21.63 -1.82
CA GLY A 68 -0.67 -22.67 -2.49
C GLY A 68 0.14 -23.47 -1.48
N ARG A 69 1.01 -24.38 -1.97
CA ARG A 69 1.97 -25.08 -1.08
C ARG A 69 2.82 -24.11 -0.26
N PHE A 70 3.22 -23.02 -0.91
CA PHE A 70 3.74 -21.81 -0.29
C PHE A 70 2.83 -20.66 -0.72
N ARG A 71 2.43 -19.81 0.23
CA ARG A 71 1.50 -18.71 -0.07
C ARG A 71 2.25 -17.52 -0.67
N GLY A 72 1.53 -16.70 -1.42
CA GLY A 72 1.98 -15.35 -1.75
C GLY A 72 2.21 -14.49 -0.50
N GLY A 73 3.02 -13.45 -0.67
CA GLY A 73 3.17 -12.40 0.33
C GLY A 73 1.87 -11.62 0.52
N LEU A 74 1.63 -11.16 1.75
CA LEU A 74 0.49 -10.30 2.05
C LEU A 74 0.72 -8.89 1.52
N GLY A 75 -0.36 -8.25 1.07
CA GLY A 75 -0.42 -6.83 0.74
C GLY A 75 -0.66 -5.99 2.00
N GLN A 76 -1.12 -4.75 1.81
CA GLN A 76 -1.31 -3.80 2.90
C GLN A 76 -2.72 -3.21 2.90
N ILE A 77 -3.22 -2.89 4.10
CA ILE A 77 -4.37 -2.00 4.30
C ILE A 77 -3.81 -0.66 4.79
N ILE A 78 -4.16 0.41 4.08
CA ILE A 78 -3.72 1.76 4.39
C ILE A 78 -4.93 2.67 4.40
N GLU A 79 -5.14 3.34 5.53
CA GLU A 79 -6.22 4.30 5.71
C GLU A 79 -5.62 5.66 6.03
N ILE A 80 -5.93 6.66 5.19
CA ILE A 80 -5.35 8.00 5.27
C ILE A 80 -6.46 9.03 5.23
N GLY A 81 -6.35 10.05 6.08
CA GLY A 81 -7.21 11.23 6.05
C GLY A 81 -6.42 12.53 6.19
N HIS A 82 -7.12 13.65 6.05
CA HIS A 82 -6.59 14.96 6.43
C HIS A 82 -6.95 15.23 7.90
N ARG A 83 -6.00 15.72 8.70
CA ARG A 83 -6.15 15.99 10.14
C ARG A 83 -7.39 16.85 10.46
N ASP A 84 -7.59 17.91 9.67
CA ASP A 84 -8.74 18.81 9.81
C ASP A 84 -9.92 18.46 8.87
N ASN A 85 -9.96 17.24 8.34
CA ASN A 85 -11.00 16.76 7.43
C ASN A 85 -11.21 17.61 6.15
N HIS A 86 -10.17 18.33 5.73
CA HIS A 86 -10.18 19.06 4.46
C HIS A 86 -10.03 18.11 3.26
N PRO A 87 -10.61 18.44 2.11
CA PRO A 87 -10.42 17.64 0.90
C PRO A 87 -8.98 17.70 0.43
N PHE A 88 -8.48 16.57 -0.05
CA PHE A 88 -7.17 16.43 -0.67
C PHE A 88 -7.24 15.44 -1.83
N TYR A 89 -6.25 15.47 -2.71
CA TYR A 89 -6.16 14.58 -3.85
C TYR A 89 -5.09 13.52 -3.61
N ILE A 90 -5.40 12.29 -4.02
CA ILE A 90 -4.45 11.19 -4.07
C ILE A 90 -4.24 10.83 -5.53
N TYR A 91 -3.00 10.87 -5.98
CA TYR A 91 -2.61 10.21 -7.22
C TYR A 91 -2.09 8.82 -6.87
N ALA A 92 -2.89 7.80 -7.16
CA ALA A 92 -2.59 6.41 -6.83
C ALA A 92 -2.06 5.68 -8.07
N ALA A 93 -0.73 5.61 -8.20
CA ALA A 93 -0.06 4.79 -9.21
C ALA A 93 0.00 3.33 -8.74
N LEU A 94 -1.13 2.62 -8.85
CA LEU A 94 -1.30 1.24 -8.39
C LEU A 94 -1.52 0.31 -9.58
N ASP A 95 -0.86 -0.84 -9.56
CA ASP A 95 -1.03 -1.91 -10.53
C ASP A 95 -1.85 -3.08 -9.95
N ARG A 96 -2.37 -3.95 -10.84
CA ARG A 96 -3.04 -5.21 -10.50
C ARG A 96 -4.29 -5.06 -9.62
N ILE A 97 -5.02 -3.96 -9.81
CA ILE A 97 -6.31 -3.72 -9.13
C ILE A 97 -7.39 -4.64 -9.70
N GLU A 98 -7.53 -4.68 -11.03
CA GLU A 98 -8.55 -5.47 -11.72
C GLU A 98 -8.05 -6.87 -12.09
N HIS A 99 -6.76 -6.97 -12.45
CA HIS A 99 -6.12 -8.22 -12.87
C HIS A 99 -5.04 -8.60 -11.88
N THR A 100 -5.42 -9.48 -10.97
CA THR A 100 -4.62 -10.04 -9.88
C THR A 100 -3.44 -10.86 -10.39
N ALA A 101 -2.46 -11.09 -9.50
CA ALA A 101 -1.35 -11.97 -9.80
C ALA A 101 -1.85 -13.43 -9.86
N GLN A 102 -1.70 -14.07 -11.02
CA GLN A 102 -2.04 -15.49 -11.16
C GLN A 102 -1.11 -16.39 -10.34
N GLY A 103 -1.68 -17.42 -9.73
CA GLY A 103 -0.91 -18.49 -9.11
C GLY A 103 -0.23 -19.39 -10.15
N ARG A 104 0.77 -20.15 -9.71
CA ARG A 104 1.52 -21.10 -10.54
C ARG A 104 1.45 -22.50 -9.96
N PHE A 105 1.55 -23.53 -10.80
CA PHE A 105 1.55 -24.94 -10.38
C PHE A 105 0.35 -25.33 -9.50
N GLY A 106 -0.83 -24.81 -9.83
CA GLY A 106 -2.06 -25.05 -9.06
C GLY A 106 -2.28 -24.12 -7.87
N GLY A 107 -1.42 -23.12 -7.67
CA GLY A 107 -1.68 -22.02 -6.72
C GLY A 107 -2.83 -21.12 -7.17
N ALA A 108 -3.55 -20.56 -6.20
CA ALA A 108 -4.59 -19.57 -6.41
C ALA A 108 -4.00 -18.17 -6.64
N GLU A 109 -4.82 -17.28 -7.18
CA GLU A 109 -4.47 -15.87 -7.37
C GLU A 109 -4.31 -15.14 -6.02
N GLY A 110 -3.44 -14.13 -5.99
CA GLY A 110 -3.30 -13.22 -4.86
C GLY A 110 -4.04 -11.89 -5.09
N GLY A 111 -4.59 -11.31 -4.03
CA GLY A 111 -5.38 -10.07 -4.07
C GLY A 111 -5.60 -9.47 -2.70
#